data_AF-A0A9D0VDB6-F1
#
_entry.id   AF-A0A9D0VDB6-F1
#
_cell.length_a   1.000
_cell.length_b   1.000
_cell.length_c   1.000
_cell.angle_alpha   90.00
_cell.angle_beta   90.00
_cell.angle_gamma   90.00
#
_symmetry.space_group_name_H-M   'P 1'
#
loop_
_entity.id
_entity.type
_entity.pdbx_description
1 polymer ?
#
loop_
_entity_poly.entity_id
_entity_poly.type
_entity_poly.pdbx_seq_one_letter_code
_entity_poly.pdbx_strand_id
1 'polypeptide(L)'
;MRRIETYDWWPELVDLKDTLSLRELAEKFSVTPGAISAAFKRTGITRRPAPPGPRARRKSRPESESLPPEPGEANVSARPGSKDSQILPFQDLLGSVPDAEVADRAGVSVRTIASFRSRNGISGYTGPRRRRRAGGGRRSKIDAFAHLLGQVPDRVVAEKAGVTLNAVRNYRAKRGIQAAGRSGSAVSPTEVGAALSFTGGEAAWRVTAEAETGQSVRVVVAPSLAEAANRAEAAGLGQIVALEWIGAVV
;
A
#
# COMPACT_ATOMS: atom_id res chain seq x y z
N MET A 1 -39.51 12.05 1.08
CA MET A 1 -40.07 10.94 1.89
C MET A 1 -40.00 11.34 3.35
N ARG A 2 -41.11 11.20 4.09
CA ARG A 2 -41.11 11.46 5.55
C ARG A 2 -40.20 10.45 6.24
N ARG A 3 -39.51 10.88 7.29
CA ARG A 3 -38.64 9.99 8.07
C ARG A 3 -39.54 9.05 8.87
N ILE A 4 -39.17 7.78 8.98
CA ILE A 4 -39.98 6.81 9.71
C ILE A 4 -40.03 7.09 11.22
N GLU A 5 -39.10 7.90 11.73
CA GLU A 5 -39.04 8.38 13.12
C GLU A 5 -40.15 9.39 13.46
N THR A 6 -40.78 10.01 12.46
CA THR A 6 -41.81 11.03 12.66
C THR A 6 -43.23 10.48 12.57
N TYR A 7 -43.39 9.16 12.48
CA TYR A 7 -44.69 8.51 12.46
C TYR A 7 -45.12 8.12 13.88
N ASP A 8 -46.42 8.16 14.14
CA ASP A 8 -46.98 7.93 15.47
C ASP A 8 -46.73 6.50 16.01
N TRP A 9 -46.44 5.55 15.12
CA TRP A 9 -46.10 4.17 15.46
C TRP A 9 -44.62 3.94 15.78
N TRP A 10 -43.77 4.99 15.68
CA TRP A 10 -42.34 4.89 15.99
C TRP A 10 -42.03 4.39 17.41
N PRO A 11 -42.72 4.84 18.47
CA PRO A 11 -42.50 4.33 19.83
C PRO A 11 -42.79 2.83 19.96
N GLU A 12 -43.83 2.33 19.28
CA GLU A 12 -44.18 0.89 19.26
C GLU A 12 -43.10 0.05 18.56
N LEU A 13 -42.52 0.58 17.47
CA LEU A 13 -41.40 -0.08 16.79
C LEU A 13 -40.15 -0.16 17.68
N VAL A 14 -39.87 0.88 18.46
CA VAL A 14 -38.72 0.93 19.37
C VAL A 14 -38.86 -0.07 20.52
N ASP A 15 -40.07 -0.28 21.03
CA ASP A 15 -40.34 -1.27 22.09
C ASP A 15 -40.11 -2.71 21.58
N LEU A 16 -40.47 -2.98 20.33
CA LEU A 16 -40.31 -4.28 19.67
C LEU A 16 -38.92 -4.54 19.07
N LYS A 17 -37.98 -3.60 19.20
CA LYS A 17 -36.67 -3.65 18.50
C LYS A 17 -35.76 -4.80 18.93
N ASP A 18 -35.93 -5.27 20.16
CA ASP A 18 -35.12 -6.33 20.78
C ASP A 18 -35.85 -7.68 20.81
N THR A 19 -37.14 -7.71 20.51
CA THR A 19 -37.97 -8.93 20.47
C THR A 19 -38.11 -9.48 19.05
N LEU A 20 -38.25 -8.62 18.05
CA LEU A 20 -38.46 -8.99 16.65
C LEU A 20 -37.22 -8.75 15.78
N SER A 21 -37.08 -9.56 14.74
CA SER A 21 -36.06 -9.36 13.71
C SER A 21 -36.34 -8.10 12.89
N LEU A 22 -35.30 -7.48 12.33
CA LEU A 22 -35.43 -6.34 11.40
C LEU A 22 -36.39 -6.61 10.23
N ARG A 23 -36.50 -7.86 9.79
CA ARG A 23 -37.41 -8.26 8.70
C ARG A 23 -38.86 -8.32 9.14
N GLU A 24 -39.11 -8.81 10.35
CA GLU A 24 -40.46 -8.89 10.92
C GLU A 24 -40.97 -7.49 11.27
N LEU A 25 -40.11 -6.62 11.78
CA LEU A 25 -40.43 -5.19 11.95
C LEU A 25 -40.73 -4.53 10.61
N ALA A 26 -39.96 -4.86 9.57
CA ALA A 26 -40.19 -4.35 8.22
C ALA A 26 -41.55 -4.79 7.65
N GLU A 27 -41.95 -6.03 7.87
CA GLU A 27 -43.25 -6.56 7.43
C GLU A 27 -44.40 -5.95 8.24
N LYS A 28 -44.29 -5.90 9.58
CA LYS A 28 -45.33 -5.36 10.47
C LYS A 28 -45.64 -3.90 10.18
N PHE A 29 -44.60 -3.09 9.97
CA PHE A 29 -44.75 -1.65 9.74
C PHE A 29 -44.75 -1.28 8.25
N SER A 30 -44.71 -2.25 7.32
CA SER A 30 -44.65 -2.04 5.87
C SER A 30 -43.52 -1.09 5.43
N VAL A 31 -42.34 -1.21 6.07
CA VAL A 31 -41.16 -0.37 5.83
C VAL A 31 -39.98 -1.25 5.40
N THR A 32 -39.05 -0.73 4.60
CA THR A 32 -37.84 -1.50 4.26
C THR A 32 -36.91 -1.68 5.47
N PRO A 33 -36.27 -2.86 5.65
CA PRO A 33 -35.34 -3.11 6.77
C PRO A 33 -34.19 -2.10 6.86
N GLY A 34 -33.75 -1.58 5.71
CA GLY A 34 -32.72 -0.56 5.62
C GLY A 34 -33.15 0.80 6.18
N ALA A 35 -34.42 1.18 5.99
CA ALA A 35 -34.95 2.43 6.54
C ALA A 35 -35.03 2.35 8.07
N ILE A 36 -35.45 1.21 8.64
CA ILE A 36 -35.46 0.94 10.09
C ILE A 36 -34.04 1.01 10.66
N SER A 37 -33.08 0.36 10.01
CA SER A 37 -31.68 0.41 10.47
C SER A 37 -31.07 1.80 10.36
N ALA A 38 -31.43 2.58 9.33
CA ALA A 38 -30.99 3.96 9.19
C ALA A 38 -31.60 4.86 10.28
N ALA A 39 -32.85 4.61 10.66
CA ALA A 39 -33.52 5.36 11.70
C ALA A 39 -32.92 5.10 13.08
N PHE A 40 -32.69 3.84 13.45
CA PHE A 40 -31.98 3.50 14.71
C PHE A 40 -30.60 4.15 14.80
N LYS A 41 -29.88 4.27 13.67
CA LYS A 41 -28.59 4.96 13.62
C LYS A 41 -28.72 6.48 13.88
N ARG A 42 -29.79 7.12 13.41
CA ARG A 42 -30.02 8.56 13.62
C ARG A 42 -30.46 8.88 15.04
N THR A 43 -31.27 8.01 15.63
CA THR A 43 -31.79 8.18 17.00
C THR A 43 -30.85 7.65 18.07
N GLY A 44 -29.71 7.04 17.70
CA GLY A 44 -28.73 6.51 18.64
C GLY A 44 -29.19 5.24 19.38
N ILE A 45 -30.24 4.58 18.89
CA ILE A 45 -30.82 3.40 19.52
C ILE A 45 -30.01 2.17 19.11
N THR A 46 -29.40 1.51 20.09
CA THR A 46 -28.71 0.23 19.89
C THR A 46 -29.70 -0.92 20.04
N ARG A 47 -29.56 -1.95 19.20
CA ARG A 47 -30.36 -3.18 19.26
C ARG A 47 -29.46 -4.36 19.57
N ARG A 48 -29.98 -5.36 20.30
CA ARG A 48 -29.30 -6.64 20.41
C ARG A 48 -29.36 -7.33 19.04
N PRO A 49 -28.23 -7.77 18.46
CA PRO A 49 -28.26 -8.49 17.19
C PRO A 49 -29.01 -9.81 17.40
N ALA A 50 -30.22 -9.90 16.84
CA ALA A 50 -31.00 -11.12 16.84
C ALA A 50 -30.19 -12.26 16.21
N PRO A 51 -30.34 -13.51 16.68
CA PRO A 51 -29.70 -14.66 16.07
C PRO A 51 -29.98 -14.69 14.56
N PRO A 52 -29.01 -15.08 13.72
CA PRO A 52 -29.18 -15.07 12.28
C PRO A 52 -30.37 -15.97 11.93
N GLY A 53 -31.51 -15.35 11.63
CA GLY A 53 -32.71 -16.05 11.22
C GLY A 53 -32.43 -16.93 10.00
N PRO A 54 -33.27 -17.95 9.73
CA PRO A 54 -33.08 -18.85 8.61
C PRO A 54 -32.89 -18.01 7.35
N ARG A 55 -31.66 -18.01 6.82
CA ARG A 55 -31.38 -17.39 5.53
C ARG A 55 -32.14 -18.23 4.53
N ALA A 56 -33.34 -17.80 4.15
CA ALA A 56 -34.03 -18.39 3.01
C ALA A 56 -33.04 -18.31 1.85
N ARG A 57 -32.47 -19.46 1.47
CA ARG A 57 -31.77 -19.59 0.20
C ARG A 57 -32.77 -19.10 -0.84
N ARG A 58 -32.34 -18.14 -1.65
CA ARG A 58 -33.08 -17.68 -2.84
C ARG A 58 -33.75 -18.91 -3.46
N LYS A 59 -35.09 -18.86 -3.60
CA LYS A 59 -35.93 -19.97 -4.11
C LYS A 59 -35.15 -20.69 -5.20
N SER A 60 -34.73 -21.92 -4.92
CA SER A 60 -34.01 -22.75 -5.89
C SER A 60 -34.85 -22.76 -7.17
N ARG A 61 -34.19 -22.57 -8.31
CA ARG A 61 -34.79 -22.79 -9.63
C ARG A 61 -35.56 -24.12 -9.58
N PRO A 62 -36.81 -24.21 -10.06
CA PRO A 62 -37.59 -25.44 -10.00
C PRO A 62 -36.81 -26.57 -10.69
N GLU A 63 -36.73 -27.73 -10.02
CA GLU A 63 -35.92 -28.91 -10.39
C GLU A 63 -36.37 -29.60 -11.70
N SER A 64 -37.39 -29.08 -12.39
CA SER A 64 -37.85 -29.62 -13.66
C SER A 64 -36.99 -29.21 -14.86
N GLU A 65 -35.90 -28.46 -14.65
CA GLU A 65 -34.98 -28.02 -15.70
C GLU A 65 -33.63 -28.70 -15.51
N SER A 66 -33.60 -29.97 -15.89
CA SER A 66 -32.48 -30.78 -16.40
C SER A 66 -31.20 -30.87 -15.57
N LEU A 67 -30.83 -32.12 -15.24
CA LEU A 67 -29.50 -32.53 -14.78
C LEU A 67 -28.38 -31.79 -15.55
N PRO A 68 -27.26 -31.42 -14.89
CA PRO A 68 -26.11 -30.85 -15.58
C PRO A 68 -25.65 -31.83 -16.68
N PRO A 69 -25.36 -31.37 -17.91
CA PRO A 69 -24.77 -32.24 -18.91
C PRO A 69 -23.42 -32.76 -18.42
N GLU A 70 -23.14 -34.03 -18.74
CA GLU A 70 -21.89 -34.74 -18.47
C GLU A 70 -20.64 -33.89 -18.83
N PRO A 71 -19.50 -34.05 -18.10
CA PRO A 71 -18.30 -33.25 -18.29
C PRO A 71 -17.67 -33.53 -19.65
N GLY A 72 -18.12 -32.81 -20.66
CA GLY A 72 -17.71 -32.99 -22.06
C GLY A 72 -18.54 -32.16 -23.03
N GLU A 73 -19.79 -31.85 -22.68
CA GLU A 73 -20.63 -30.93 -23.46
C GLU A 73 -20.64 -29.56 -22.78
N ALA A 74 -19.74 -28.68 -23.19
CA ALA A 74 -19.74 -27.28 -22.79
C ALA A 74 -20.95 -26.57 -23.41
N ASN A 75 -22.15 -26.84 -22.90
CA ASN A 75 -23.36 -26.15 -23.30
C ASN A 75 -23.27 -24.70 -22.82
N VAL A 76 -22.87 -23.82 -23.74
CA VAL A 76 -22.63 -22.41 -23.52
C VAL A 76 -23.98 -21.75 -23.20
N SER A 77 -24.32 -21.61 -21.93
CA SER A 77 -25.63 -21.10 -21.52
C SER A 77 -25.59 -19.61 -21.19
N ALA A 78 -26.57 -18.86 -21.70
CA ALA A 78 -26.71 -17.44 -21.40
C ALA A 78 -27.16 -17.22 -19.96
N ARG A 79 -26.49 -16.30 -19.25
CA ARG A 79 -26.93 -15.89 -17.91
C ARG A 79 -28.14 -14.96 -18.00
N PRO A 80 -29.20 -15.16 -17.18
CA PRO A 80 -30.32 -14.23 -17.09
C PRO A 80 -29.84 -12.81 -16.72
N GLY A 81 -30.21 -11.82 -17.56
CA GLY A 81 -29.85 -10.41 -17.37
C GLY A 81 -28.46 -10.00 -17.87
N SER A 82 -27.69 -10.90 -18.49
CA SER A 82 -26.42 -10.56 -19.16
C SER A 82 -26.62 -10.35 -20.66
N LYS A 83 -25.67 -9.67 -21.32
CA LYS A 83 -25.58 -9.60 -22.79
C LYS A 83 -25.04 -10.91 -23.42
N ASP A 84 -25.08 -12.01 -22.68
CA ASP A 84 -24.57 -13.31 -23.11
C ASP A 84 -25.36 -13.82 -24.34
N SER A 85 -26.65 -13.49 -24.47
CA SER A 85 -27.47 -13.81 -25.63
C SER A 85 -26.96 -13.19 -26.94
N GLN A 86 -26.27 -12.05 -26.87
CA GLN A 86 -25.67 -11.39 -28.03
C GLN A 86 -24.34 -12.05 -28.43
N ILE A 87 -23.74 -12.84 -27.54
CA ILE A 87 -22.43 -13.49 -27.74
C ILE A 87 -22.61 -14.91 -28.27
N LEU A 88 -23.69 -15.61 -27.90
CA LEU A 88 -23.97 -16.99 -28.33
C LEU A 88 -23.89 -17.21 -29.85
N PRO A 89 -24.42 -16.33 -30.72
CA PRO A 89 -24.32 -16.52 -32.17
C PRO A 89 -22.88 -16.53 -32.70
N PHE A 90 -21.93 -16.00 -31.92
CA PHE A 90 -20.52 -15.86 -32.29
C PHE A 90 -19.60 -16.78 -31.48
N GLN A 91 -20.15 -17.80 -30.81
CA GLN A 91 -19.38 -18.69 -29.96
C GLN A 91 -18.23 -19.37 -30.70
N ASP A 92 -18.43 -19.75 -31.97
CA ASP A 92 -17.44 -20.46 -32.79
C ASP A 92 -16.25 -19.57 -33.18
N LEU A 93 -16.45 -18.25 -33.13
CA LEU A 93 -15.41 -17.26 -33.39
C LEU A 93 -14.54 -16.99 -32.16
N LEU A 94 -15.03 -17.33 -30.96
CA LEU A 94 -14.30 -17.10 -29.71
C LEU A 94 -13.09 -18.04 -29.64
N GLY A 95 -11.90 -17.46 -29.49
CA GLY A 95 -10.63 -18.21 -29.46
C GLY A 95 -9.97 -18.36 -30.83
N SER A 96 -10.73 -18.31 -31.92
CA SER A 96 -10.23 -18.30 -33.30
C SER A 96 -10.00 -16.89 -33.85
N VAL A 97 -10.78 -15.91 -33.38
CA VAL A 97 -10.73 -14.50 -33.79
C VAL A 97 -10.43 -13.63 -32.55
N PRO A 98 -9.72 -12.49 -32.69
CA PRO A 98 -9.53 -11.56 -31.59
C PRO A 98 -10.86 -11.14 -30.95
N ASP A 99 -10.92 -11.13 -29.62
CA ASP A 99 -12.11 -10.72 -28.86
C ASP A 99 -12.63 -9.33 -29.25
N ALA A 100 -11.76 -8.44 -29.74
CA ALA A 100 -12.13 -7.11 -30.20
C ALA A 100 -13.06 -7.15 -31.42
N GLU A 101 -12.74 -7.97 -32.41
CA GLU A 101 -13.57 -8.08 -33.61
C GLU A 101 -14.90 -8.78 -33.30
N VAL A 102 -14.88 -9.77 -32.40
CA VAL A 102 -16.11 -10.42 -31.95
C VAL A 102 -16.97 -9.46 -31.13
N ALA A 103 -16.36 -8.56 -30.35
CA ALA A 103 -17.06 -7.51 -29.61
C ALA A 103 -17.79 -6.54 -30.54
N ASP A 104 -17.10 -6.08 -31.58
CA ASP A 104 -17.67 -5.16 -32.56
C ASP A 104 -18.84 -5.80 -33.32
N ARG A 105 -18.72 -7.08 -33.69
CA ARG A 105 -19.80 -7.84 -34.35
C ARG A 105 -20.99 -8.12 -33.44
N ALA A 106 -20.75 -8.41 -32.17
CA ALA A 106 -21.79 -8.72 -31.18
C ALA A 106 -22.39 -7.48 -30.50
N GLY A 107 -21.83 -6.28 -30.70
CA GLY A 107 -22.29 -5.05 -30.04
C GLY A 107 -22.04 -5.03 -28.52
N VAL A 108 -21.04 -5.77 -28.05
CA VAL A 108 -20.70 -5.89 -26.62
C VAL A 108 -19.29 -5.40 -26.35
N SER A 109 -18.97 -5.13 -25.07
CA SER A 109 -17.61 -4.75 -24.72
C SER A 109 -16.65 -5.95 -24.80
N VAL A 110 -15.39 -5.70 -25.14
CA VAL A 110 -14.30 -6.70 -25.13
C VAL A 110 -14.21 -7.40 -23.76
N ARG A 111 -14.46 -6.65 -22.67
CA ARG A 111 -14.48 -7.19 -21.30
C ARG A 111 -15.61 -8.20 -21.08
N THR A 112 -16.78 -7.96 -21.69
CA THR A 112 -17.93 -8.88 -21.62
C THR A 112 -17.58 -10.19 -22.30
N ILE A 113 -16.96 -10.15 -23.47
CA ILE A 113 -16.48 -11.34 -24.18
C ILE A 113 -15.40 -12.07 -23.39
N ALA A 114 -14.39 -11.36 -22.88
CA ALA A 114 -13.34 -11.98 -22.06
C ALA A 114 -13.92 -12.70 -20.83
N SER A 115 -14.94 -12.11 -20.19
CA SER A 115 -15.64 -12.72 -19.05
C SER A 115 -16.54 -13.89 -19.45
N PHE A 116 -17.20 -13.82 -20.61
CA PHE A 116 -17.95 -14.93 -21.17
C PHE A 116 -17.02 -16.10 -21.51
N ARG A 117 -15.89 -15.80 -22.15
CA ARG A 117 -14.85 -16.75 -22.55
C ARG A 117 -14.24 -17.47 -21.35
N SER A 118 -13.85 -16.72 -20.31
CA SER A 118 -13.26 -17.29 -19.09
C SER A 118 -14.22 -18.20 -18.32
N ARG A 119 -15.52 -17.88 -18.33
CA ARG A 119 -16.55 -18.70 -17.66
C ARG A 119 -16.84 -20.00 -18.39
N ASN A 120 -16.87 -19.95 -19.72
CA ASN A 120 -17.16 -21.11 -20.56
C ASN A 120 -15.90 -21.93 -20.92
N GLY A 121 -14.76 -21.66 -20.26
CA GLY A 121 -13.52 -22.42 -20.47
C GLY A 121 -12.89 -22.24 -21.86
N ILE A 122 -13.31 -21.23 -22.62
CA ILE A 122 -12.82 -21.01 -23.99
C ILE A 122 -11.43 -20.33 -23.88
N SER A 123 -10.46 -20.85 -24.62
CA SER A 123 -9.11 -20.25 -24.65
C SER A 123 -9.12 -18.97 -25.46
N GLY A 124 -8.24 -18.03 -25.09
CA GLY A 124 -8.14 -16.78 -25.83
C GLY A 124 -7.44 -16.92 -27.17
N TYR A 125 -7.74 -15.98 -28.07
CA TYR A 125 -7.08 -15.92 -29.37
C TYR A 125 -5.57 -15.86 -29.21
N THR A 126 -4.89 -16.90 -29.69
CA THR A 126 -3.43 -17.09 -29.62
C THR A 126 -2.80 -16.82 -30.99
N GLY A 127 -3.31 -15.84 -31.74
CA GLY A 127 -2.70 -15.45 -33.00
C GLY A 127 -1.39 -14.67 -32.83
N PRO A 128 -0.77 -14.27 -33.95
CA PRO A 128 0.45 -13.49 -33.96
C PRO A 128 0.27 -12.23 -33.13
N ARG A 129 0.93 -12.16 -31.97
CA ARG A 129 0.92 -10.96 -31.14
C ARG A 129 1.49 -9.83 -31.99
N ARG A 130 0.68 -8.80 -32.27
CA ARG A 130 1.18 -7.57 -32.91
C ARG A 130 2.39 -7.13 -32.10
N ARG A 131 3.57 -7.16 -32.73
CA ARG A 131 4.80 -6.65 -32.10
C ARG A 131 4.49 -5.23 -31.67
N ARG A 132 4.57 -4.95 -30.38
CA ARG A 132 4.52 -3.57 -29.90
C ARG A 132 5.56 -2.81 -30.71
N ARG A 133 5.18 -1.71 -31.37
CA ARG A 133 6.12 -0.86 -32.10
C ARG A 133 7.27 -0.57 -31.12
N ALA A 134 8.49 -0.91 -31.51
CA ALA A 134 9.67 -0.83 -30.64
C ALA A 134 10.00 0.61 -30.20
N GLY A 135 9.36 1.61 -30.80
CA GLY A 135 9.53 3.02 -30.46
C GLY A 135 8.39 3.54 -29.59
N GLY A 136 8.73 4.04 -28.41
CA GLY A 136 7.87 4.95 -27.65
C GLY A 136 7.26 4.36 -26.38
N GLY A 137 8.01 3.59 -25.60
CA GLY A 137 7.67 3.47 -24.19
C GLY A 137 7.57 4.88 -23.58
N ARG A 138 6.45 5.21 -22.94
CA ARG A 138 6.32 6.46 -22.18
C ARG A 138 7.49 6.50 -21.20
N ARG A 139 8.45 7.41 -21.42
CA ARG A 139 9.56 7.64 -20.49
C ARG A 139 8.94 7.98 -19.15
N SER A 140 9.36 7.24 -18.12
CA SER A 140 8.86 7.48 -16.78
C SER A 140 9.43 8.81 -16.29
N LYS A 141 8.67 9.60 -15.53
CA LYS A 141 9.20 10.82 -14.88
C LYS A 141 10.42 10.52 -14.00
N ILE A 142 10.53 9.27 -13.55
CA ILE A 142 11.63 8.72 -12.75
C ILE A 142 12.90 8.50 -13.60
N ASP A 143 12.81 8.38 -14.93
CA ASP A 143 13.98 8.17 -15.80
C ASP A 143 15.00 9.32 -15.65
N ALA A 144 14.54 10.56 -15.44
CA ALA A 144 15.42 11.72 -15.23
C ALA A 144 16.25 11.63 -13.92
N PHE A 145 15.74 10.92 -12.93
CA PHE A 145 16.37 10.74 -11.60
C PHE A 145 16.96 9.35 -11.42
N ALA A 146 17.19 8.62 -12.52
CA ALA A 146 17.73 7.26 -12.47
C ALA A 146 19.08 7.17 -11.74
N HIS A 147 19.89 8.23 -11.79
CA HIS A 147 21.18 8.34 -11.10
C HIS A 147 21.06 8.41 -9.57
N LEU A 148 19.92 8.85 -9.01
CA LEU A 148 19.69 8.96 -7.57
C LEU A 148 19.14 7.66 -6.97
N LEU A 149 18.60 6.77 -7.81
CA LEU A 149 18.01 5.51 -7.35
C LEU A 149 19.12 4.58 -6.82
N GLY A 150 18.94 4.11 -5.59
CA GLY A 150 19.93 3.24 -4.95
C GLY A 150 21.05 3.98 -4.20
N GLN A 151 21.15 5.30 -4.34
CA GLN A 151 22.06 6.14 -3.54
C GLN A 151 21.31 6.93 -2.47
N VAL A 152 20.15 7.47 -2.83
CA VAL A 152 19.30 8.31 -1.98
C VAL A 152 18.02 7.54 -1.63
N PRO A 153 17.44 7.69 -0.42
CA PRO A 153 16.16 7.07 -0.09
C PRO A 153 15.08 7.41 -1.12
N ASP A 154 14.26 6.40 -1.46
CA ASP A 154 13.20 6.49 -2.47
C ASP A 154 12.23 7.66 -2.23
N ARG A 155 12.12 8.16 -0.98
CA ARG A 155 11.30 9.33 -0.62
C ARG A 155 11.75 10.63 -1.25
N VAL A 156 13.05 10.91 -1.18
CA VAL A 156 13.60 12.14 -1.76
C VAL A 156 13.51 12.08 -3.28
N VAL A 157 13.72 10.90 -3.87
CA VAL A 157 13.56 10.70 -5.32
C VAL A 157 12.10 10.87 -5.74
N ALA A 158 11.14 10.38 -4.94
CA ALA A 158 9.72 10.54 -5.20
C ALA A 158 9.27 12.01 -5.18
N GLU A 159 9.73 12.76 -4.18
CA GLU A 159 9.46 14.20 -4.05
C GLU A 159 10.06 14.98 -5.24
N LYS A 160 11.33 14.72 -5.59
CA LYS A 160 12.00 15.36 -6.75
C LYS A 160 11.35 15.02 -8.08
N ALA A 161 10.90 13.78 -8.26
CA ALA A 161 10.27 13.32 -9.49
C ALA A 161 8.76 13.62 -9.57
N GLY A 162 8.16 14.12 -8.49
CA GLY A 162 6.71 14.39 -8.40
C GLY A 162 5.87 13.11 -8.58
N VAL A 163 6.35 11.98 -8.06
CA VAL A 163 5.66 10.67 -8.15
C VAL A 163 5.49 10.08 -6.76
N THR A 164 4.69 9.01 -6.65
CA THR A 164 4.51 8.31 -5.38
C THR A 164 5.71 7.43 -5.04
N LEU A 165 5.93 7.20 -3.75
CA LEU A 165 6.95 6.25 -3.24
C LEU A 165 6.85 4.88 -3.89
N ASN A 166 5.63 4.39 -4.07
CA ASN A 166 5.38 3.07 -4.63
C ASN A 166 5.75 3.01 -6.12
N ALA A 167 5.58 4.12 -6.86
CA ALA A 167 6.03 4.21 -8.25
C ALA A 167 7.55 4.09 -8.34
N VAL A 168 8.30 4.75 -7.44
CA VAL A 168 9.76 4.64 -7.36
C VAL A 168 10.20 3.22 -7.02
N ARG A 169 9.60 2.58 -6.02
CA ARG A 169 9.91 1.17 -5.68
C ARG A 169 9.64 0.21 -6.82
N ASN A 170 8.50 0.34 -7.49
CA ASN A 170 8.14 -0.50 -8.63
C ASN A 170 9.08 -0.27 -9.82
N TYR A 171 9.45 0.98 -10.07
CA TYR A 171 10.44 1.33 -11.09
C TYR A 171 11.80 0.70 -10.78
N ARG A 172 12.23 0.79 -9.51
CA ARG A 172 13.47 0.21 -9.00
C ARG A 172 13.50 -1.31 -9.17
N ALA A 173 12.42 -2.00 -8.75
CA ALA A 173 12.27 -3.44 -8.86
C ALA A 173 12.28 -3.92 -10.33
N LYS A 174 11.59 -3.20 -11.23
CA LYS A 174 11.59 -3.53 -12.67
C LYS A 174 12.96 -3.41 -13.34
N ARG A 175 13.82 -2.53 -12.83
CA ARG A 175 15.18 -2.31 -13.33
C ARG A 175 16.27 -3.01 -12.50
N GLY A 176 15.89 -3.80 -11.49
CA GLY A 176 16.83 -4.54 -10.64
C GLY A 176 17.74 -3.68 -9.77
N ILE A 177 17.37 -2.43 -9.49
CA ILE A 177 18.20 -1.51 -8.68
C ILE A 177 17.94 -1.82 -7.18
N GLN A 178 18.99 -1.88 -6.37
CA GLN A 178 18.85 -2.09 -4.92
C GLN A 178 18.43 -0.79 -4.21
N ALA A 179 17.81 -0.92 -3.03
CA ALA A 179 17.49 0.25 -2.23
C ALA A 179 18.77 0.96 -1.79
N ALA A 180 18.73 2.29 -1.72
CA ALA A 180 19.72 3.04 -0.96
C ALA A 180 19.73 2.47 0.45
N GLY A 181 20.88 1.94 0.85
CA GLY A 181 20.99 0.90 1.84
C GLY A 181 20.25 1.21 3.16
N ARG A 182 19.52 0.20 3.66
CA ARG A 182 19.87 -0.35 4.98
C ARG A 182 21.16 -1.15 4.81
N SER A 183 22.26 -0.48 4.51
CA SER A 183 23.59 -1.09 4.63
C SER A 183 23.89 -1.10 6.13
N GLY A 184 23.57 -2.23 6.78
CA GLY A 184 24.21 -2.73 8.00
C GLY A 184 24.74 -1.73 9.04
N SER A 185 23.91 -0.80 9.52
CA SER A 185 24.13 -0.18 10.83
C SER A 185 22.87 -0.35 11.66
N ALA A 186 22.77 -1.53 12.28
CA ALA A 186 22.03 -1.67 13.52
C ALA A 186 22.92 -1.10 14.64
N VAL A 187 23.14 0.20 14.63
CA VAL A 187 23.46 0.92 15.86
C VAL A 187 22.17 1.63 16.22
N SER A 188 21.45 0.99 17.15
CA SER A 188 20.30 1.57 17.82
C SER A 188 20.69 2.93 18.40
N PRO A 189 19.85 3.97 18.29
CA PRO A 189 20.06 5.22 19.00
C PRO A 189 19.64 5.04 20.46
N THR A 190 20.44 4.30 21.22
CA THR A 190 20.40 4.27 22.69
C THR A 190 21.83 4.12 23.16
N GLU A 191 22.23 4.91 24.16
CA GLU A 191 23.57 4.96 24.77
C GLU A 191 24.54 6.01 24.18
N VAL A 192 24.09 7.28 24.13
CA VAL A 192 25.00 8.38 24.51
C VAL A 192 25.10 8.34 26.03
N GLY A 193 26.12 7.66 26.55
CA GLY A 193 26.32 7.56 28.00
C GLY A 193 27.08 6.32 28.46
N ALA A 194 28.16 5.95 27.80
CA ALA A 194 29.10 4.99 28.36
C ALA A 194 30.51 5.53 28.16
N ALA A 195 31.07 6.01 29.27
CA ALA A 195 32.47 6.34 29.40
C ALA A 195 33.32 5.20 28.84
N LEU A 196 34.00 5.46 27.73
CA LEU A 196 35.16 4.67 27.34
C LEU A 196 36.30 5.06 28.29
N SER A 197 36.27 4.45 29.47
CA SER A 197 37.43 4.38 30.35
C SER A 197 38.48 3.53 29.64
N PHE A 198 39.44 4.17 28.96
CA PHE A 198 40.64 3.49 28.51
C PHE A 198 41.73 3.69 29.56
N THR A 199 42.10 2.59 30.20
CA THR A 199 43.22 2.49 31.13
C THR A 199 44.53 2.52 30.35
N GLY A 200 45.29 3.61 30.49
CA GLY A 200 46.72 3.64 30.24
C GLY A 200 47.17 3.57 28.78
N GLY A 201 47.14 4.71 28.10
CA GLY A 201 47.86 4.94 26.85
C GLY A 201 47.92 6.44 26.61
N GLU A 202 49.10 6.99 26.39
CA GLU A 202 49.26 8.42 26.13
C GLU A 202 48.40 8.83 24.92
N ALA A 203 47.52 9.83 25.06
CA ALA A 203 46.69 10.32 23.97
C ALA A 203 47.29 11.59 23.36
N ALA A 204 47.30 11.70 22.03
CA ALA A 204 47.69 12.91 21.33
C ALA A 204 46.47 13.84 21.19
N TRP A 205 46.64 15.07 21.68
CA TRP A 205 45.66 16.14 21.62
C TRP A 205 46.17 17.26 20.73
N ARG A 206 45.37 17.68 19.76
CA ARG A 206 45.60 18.91 19.01
C ARG A 206 45.14 20.06 19.88
N VAL A 207 46.06 20.95 20.19
CA VAL A 207 45.77 22.19 20.92
C VAL A 207 45.89 23.34 19.95
N THR A 208 44.81 24.10 19.83
CA THR A 208 44.72 25.32 19.06
C THR A 208 44.70 26.45 20.07
N ALA A 209 45.78 27.22 20.13
CA ALA A 209 45.95 28.33 21.05
C ALA A 209 46.07 29.65 20.30
N GLU A 210 45.36 30.67 20.75
CA GLU A 210 45.38 32.00 20.20
C GLU A 210 46.30 32.88 21.06
N ALA A 211 47.35 33.42 20.44
CA ALA A 211 48.28 34.36 21.05
C ALA A 211 48.17 35.72 20.35
N GLU A 212 48.64 36.80 21.00
CA GLU A 212 48.56 38.17 20.46
C GLU A 212 49.22 38.35 19.09
N THR A 213 50.11 37.44 18.68
CA THR A 213 50.78 37.44 17.36
C THR A 213 50.22 36.42 16.36
N GLY A 214 49.09 35.76 16.67
CA GLY A 214 48.38 34.83 15.77
C GLY A 214 48.03 33.47 16.38
N GLN A 215 47.19 32.71 15.68
CA GLN A 215 46.80 31.35 16.07
C GLN A 215 47.95 30.36 15.90
N SER A 216 48.22 29.59 16.95
CA SER A 216 49.26 28.57 17.01
C SER A 216 48.62 27.20 17.26
N VAL A 217 49.01 26.20 16.46
CA VAL A 217 48.51 24.82 16.57
C VAL A 217 49.65 23.93 16.99
N ARG A 218 49.50 23.21 18.10
CA ARG A 218 50.48 22.23 18.60
C ARG A 218 49.81 20.91 18.95
N VAL A 219 50.59 19.84 18.95
CA VAL A 219 50.14 18.52 19.42
C VAL A 219 50.76 18.27 20.79
N VAL A 220 49.92 18.03 21.79
CA VAL A 220 50.30 17.71 23.17
C VAL A 220 49.91 16.27 23.45
N VAL A 221 50.88 15.48 23.90
CA VAL A 221 50.67 14.10 24.32
C VAL A 221 50.35 14.09 25.82
N ALA A 222 49.16 13.63 26.19
CA ALA A 222 48.70 13.53 27.56
C ALA A 222 47.62 12.43 27.71
N PRO A 223 47.59 11.70 28.84
CA PRO A 223 46.64 10.62 29.07
C PRO A 223 45.19 11.10 29.26
N SER A 224 44.97 12.38 29.55
CA SER A 224 43.62 12.96 29.73
C SER A 224 43.51 14.37 29.16
N LEU A 225 42.28 14.80 28.85
CA LEU A 225 41.99 16.15 28.38
C LEU A 225 42.42 17.22 29.39
N ALA A 226 42.23 16.95 30.69
CA ALA A 226 42.64 17.86 31.76
C ALA A 226 44.16 18.02 31.82
N GLU A 227 44.92 16.93 31.66
CA GLU A 227 46.38 17.00 31.60
C GLU A 227 46.87 17.63 30.28
N ALA A 228 46.17 17.43 29.16
CA ALA A 228 46.49 18.08 27.90
C ALA A 228 46.35 19.61 27.98
N ALA A 229 45.28 20.09 28.62
CA ALA A 229 45.06 21.50 28.89
C ALA A 229 46.15 22.08 29.82
N ASN A 230 46.42 21.42 30.95
CA ASN A 230 47.44 21.85 31.90
C ASN A 230 48.85 21.89 31.28
N ARG A 231 49.21 20.92 30.43
CA ARG A 231 50.50 20.91 29.72
C ARG A 231 50.57 22.00 28.65
N ALA A 232 49.46 22.30 27.98
CA ALA A 232 49.40 23.39 27.02
C ALA A 232 49.53 24.77 27.70
N GLU A 233 48.89 24.94 28.86
CA GLU A 233 49.04 26.16 29.69
C GLU A 233 50.47 26.28 30.25
N ALA A 234 51.06 25.20 30.75
CA ALA A 234 52.45 25.18 31.24
C ALA A 234 53.48 25.46 30.12
N ALA A 235 53.14 25.14 28.87
CA ALA A 235 53.96 25.48 27.71
C ALA A 235 53.85 26.96 27.28
N GLY A 236 53.09 27.79 28.02
CA GLY A 236 52.95 29.22 27.79
C GLY A 236 52.17 29.58 26.52
N LEU A 237 51.31 28.67 26.04
CA LEU A 237 50.59 28.81 24.77
C LEU A 237 49.28 29.59 24.96
N GLY A 238 49.38 30.91 25.19
CA GLY A 238 48.26 31.85 25.06
C GLY A 238 46.91 31.36 25.63
N GLN A 239 45.80 31.77 25.01
CA GLN A 239 44.48 31.27 25.37
C GLN A 239 44.12 30.07 24.50
N ILE A 240 43.82 28.92 25.11
CA ILE A 240 43.42 27.71 24.39
C ILE A 240 42.00 27.90 23.84
N VAL A 241 41.86 27.86 22.52
CA VAL A 241 40.58 28.05 21.81
C VAL A 241 39.91 26.71 21.50
N ALA A 242 40.69 25.67 21.20
CA ALA A 242 40.16 24.35 20.89
C ALA A 242 41.13 23.22 21.22
N LEU A 243 40.60 22.14 21.80
CA LEU A 243 41.30 20.89 22.09
C LEU A 243 40.59 19.75 21.35
N GLU A 244 41.25 19.14 20.36
CA GLU A 244 40.73 18.01 19.59
C GLU A 244 41.54 16.76 19.88
N TRP A 245 40.88 15.63 20.14
CA TRP A 245 41.57 14.35 20.27
C TRP A 245 41.99 13.85 18.88
N ILE A 246 43.28 13.60 18.67
CA ILE A 246 43.83 13.14 17.38
C ILE A 246 43.92 11.62 17.34
N GLY A 247 44.24 10.98 18.48
CA GLY A 247 44.43 9.54 18.55
C GLY A 247 45.22 9.12 19.78
N ALA A 248 45.37 7.81 19.98
CA ALA A 248 46.31 7.26 20.96
C ALA A 248 47.71 7.22 20.36
N VAL A 249 48.71 7.62 21.15
CA VAL A 249 50.14 7.44 20.85
C VAL A 249 50.53 6.08 21.46
N VAL A 250 50.98 5.16 20.60
CA VAL A 250 51.55 3.87 21.02
C VAL A 250 53.05 4.02 21.19
#